data_AF-Q9U746-F1
#
_entry.id   AF-Q9U746-F1
#
_cell.length_a   1.000
_cell.length_b   1.000
_cell.length_c   1.000
_cell.angle_alpha   90.00
_cell.angle_beta   90.00
_cell.angle_gamma   90.00
#
_symmetry.space_group_name_H-M   'P 1'
#
loop_
_entity.id
_entity.type
_entity.pdbx_description
1 polymer ?
#
loop_
_entity_poly.entity_id
_entity_poly.type
_entity_poly.pdbx_seq_one_letter_code
_entity_poly.pdbx_strand_id
1 'polypeptide(L)'
;MAFKACGFSKKWLVIAVIVMCLCTECYCHCTGGADCTSCTDACTGCGNCPNAHTCTDSKNCVKAATCTGSTKCNTARTCTNSKDCFEAKTCTDSTNCYKATACTNSTGCPGH
;
A
#
# COMPACT_ATOMS: atom_id res chain seq x y z
N MET A 1 -16.63 -8.71 -7.85
CA MET A 1 -15.60 -9.08 -6.87
C MET A 1 -14.83 -10.27 -7.45
N ALA A 2 -13.67 -10.04 -8.05
CA ALA A 2 -12.91 -11.08 -8.74
C ALA A 2 -12.09 -11.90 -7.72
N PHE A 3 -12.56 -13.10 -7.41
CA PHE A 3 -11.72 -14.11 -6.78
C PHE A 3 -10.81 -14.68 -7.87
N LYS A 4 -9.51 -14.38 -7.80
CA LYS A 4 -8.51 -14.94 -8.71
C LYS A 4 -8.28 -16.40 -8.31
N ALA A 5 -9.09 -17.30 -8.86
CA ALA A 5 -8.89 -18.74 -8.76
C ALA A 5 -7.61 -19.13 -9.51
N CYS A 6 -6.60 -19.60 -8.78
CA CYS A 6 -5.41 -20.22 -9.37
C CYS A 6 -5.71 -21.72 -9.56
N GLY A 7 -6.13 -22.12 -10.75
CA GLY A 7 -6.39 -23.52 -11.09
C GLY A 7 -5.11 -24.23 -11.52
N PHE A 8 -4.77 -25.37 -10.90
CA PHE A 8 -3.72 -26.27 -11.40
C PHE A 8 -4.05 -27.76 -11.13
N SER A 9 -3.59 -28.62 -12.04
CA SER A 9 -4.06 -30.00 -12.28
C SER A 9 -3.42 -31.08 -11.39
N LYS A 10 -4.11 -32.23 -11.30
CA LYS A 10 -4.23 -33.13 -10.13
C LYS A 10 -3.00 -33.79 -9.50
N LYS A 11 -1.82 -33.82 -10.13
CA LYS A 11 -0.62 -34.45 -9.53
C LYS A 11 0.41 -33.45 -9.01
N TRP A 12 0.39 -32.20 -9.46
CA TRP A 12 1.17 -31.12 -8.86
C TRP A 12 0.44 -30.43 -7.70
N LEU A 13 -0.84 -30.78 -7.49
CA LEU A 13 -1.71 -30.20 -6.48
C LEU A 13 -1.16 -30.29 -5.07
N VAL A 14 -0.48 -31.36 -4.64
CA VAL A 14 -0.08 -31.48 -3.22
C VAL A 14 1.05 -30.49 -2.87
N ILE A 15 2.07 -30.38 -3.72
CA ILE A 15 3.19 -29.43 -3.50
C ILE A 15 2.71 -27.99 -3.75
N ALA A 16 1.89 -27.77 -4.78
CA ALA A 16 1.31 -26.47 -5.08
C ALA A 16 0.30 -26.02 -4.00
N VAL A 17 -0.45 -26.94 -3.38
CA VAL A 17 -1.38 -26.65 -2.28
C VAL A 17 -0.62 -26.27 -1.01
N ILE A 18 0.51 -26.92 -0.69
CA ILE A 18 1.30 -26.53 0.50
C ILE A 18 1.94 -25.15 0.29
N VAL A 19 2.52 -24.89 -0.88
CA VAL A 19 3.11 -23.57 -1.21
C VAL A 19 2.04 -22.48 -1.33
N MET A 20 0.90 -22.76 -1.97
CA MET A 20 -0.21 -21.81 -2.05
C MET A 20 -0.90 -21.63 -0.69
N CYS A 21 -1.00 -22.64 0.19
CA CYS A 21 -1.53 -22.48 1.55
C CYS A 21 -0.64 -21.54 2.36
N LEU A 22 0.69 -21.68 2.26
CA LEU A 22 1.66 -20.76 2.88
C LEU A 22 1.59 -19.34 2.29
N CYS A 23 1.38 -19.20 0.98
CA CYS A 23 1.18 -17.88 0.36
C CYS A 23 -0.19 -17.26 0.72
N THR A 24 -1.25 -18.06 0.83
CA THR A 24 -2.60 -17.57 1.16
C THR A 24 -2.69 -17.13 2.62
N GLU A 25 -1.97 -17.80 3.52
CA GLU A 25 -1.86 -17.39 4.93
C GLU A 25 -0.97 -16.13 5.13
N CYS A 26 0.06 -15.93 4.30
CA CYS A 26 0.86 -14.70 4.32
C CYS A 26 0.12 -13.46 3.79
N TYR A 27 -0.77 -13.61 2.81
CA TYR A 27 -1.53 -12.49 2.22
C TYR A 27 -2.73 -12.05 3.09
N CYS A 28 -3.21 -12.88 4.01
CA CYS A 28 -4.31 -12.54 4.92
C CYS A 28 -3.90 -11.61 6.06
N HIS A 29 -2.60 -11.37 6.29
CA HIS A 29 -2.12 -10.58 7.42
C HIS A 29 -1.97 -9.08 7.12
N CYS A 30 -2.35 -8.64 5.93
CA CYS A 30 -2.16 -7.27 5.44
C CYS A 30 -3.43 -6.42 5.47
N THR A 31 -4.50 -6.96 6.04
CA THR A 31 -5.80 -6.29 6.15
C THR A 31 -6.23 -6.24 7.61
N GLY A 32 -6.26 -5.04 8.19
CA GLY A 32 -6.62 -4.84 9.59
C GLY A 32 -5.50 -5.27 10.56
N GLY A 33 -5.32 -4.50 11.63
CA GLY A 33 -4.36 -4.81 12.70
C GLY A 33 -3.44 -3.65 13.05
N ALA A 34 -2.62 -3.85 14.09
CA ALA A 34 -1.64 -2.86 14.52
C ALA A 34 -0.36 -2.91 13.69
N ASP A 35 0.09 -4.11 13.31
CA ASP A 35 1.38 -4.35 12.67
C ASP A 35 1.28 -5.27 11.46
N CYS A 36 1.62 -4.73 10.29
CA CYS A 36 1.62 -5.40 8.99
C CYS A 36 3.00 -5.29 8.34
N THR A 37 4.06 -5.44 9.14
CA THR A 37 5.45 -5.26 8.69
C THR A 37 5.88 -6.30 7.65
N SER A 38 5.27 -7.49 7.67
CA SER A 38 5.48 -8.55 6.68
C SER A 38 4.89 -8.23 5.30
N CYS A 39 4.01 -7.24 5.21
CA CYS A 39 3.29 -6.90 3.99
C CYS A 39 4.15 -6.05 3.05
N THR A 40 4.39 -6.59 1.85
CA THR A 40 5.24 -5.96 0.83
C THR A 40 4.45 -5.46 -0.38
N ASP A 41 3.29 -6.05 -0.66
CA ASP A 41 2.51 -5.71 -1.86
C ASP A 41 1.43 -4.67 -1.55
N ALA A 42 0.34 -5.08 -0.91
CA ALA A 42 -0.75 -4.21 -0.50
C ALA A 42 -0.99 -4.28 1.01
N CYS A 43 -1.27 -3.14 1.63
CA CYS A 43 -1.63 -3.02 3.04
C CYS A 43 -2.89 -2.17 3.19
N THR A 44 -3.89 -2.70 3.90
CA THR A 44 -5.20 -2.07 4.02
C THR A 44 -5.65 -2.02 5.49
N GLY A 45 -6.04 -0.84 5.97
CA GLY A 45 -6.58 -0.68 7.32
C GLY A 45 -5.63 -1.05 8.46
N CYS A 46 -4.32 -0.91 8.28
CA CYS A 46 -3.34 -1.36 9.28
C CYS A 46 -2.49 -0.22 9.88
N GLY A 47 -2.09 -0.40 11.15
CA GLY A 47 -1.36 0.61 11.93
C GLY A 47 0.11 0.79 11.55
N ASN A 48 0.72 -0.19 10.89
CA ASN A 48 2.14 -0.14 10.54
C ASN A 48 2.44 -0.96 9.27
N CYS A 49 2.63 -0.29 8.14
CA CYS A 49 2.91 -0.89 6.83
C CYS A 49 4.22 -0.37 6.20
N PRO A 50 5.39 -0.57 6.84
CA PRO A 50 6.64 0.07 6.42
C PRO A 50 7.18 -0.46 5.08
N ASN A 51 6.79 -1.67 4.67
CA ASN A 51 7.32 -2.35 3.49
C ASN A 51 6.32 -2.46 2.34
N ALA A 52 5.07 -2.03 2.54
CA ALA A 52 4.01 -2.22 1.55
C ALA A 52 4.24 -1.30 0.34
N HIS A 53 4.04 -1.83 -0.87
CA HIS A 53 4.10 -1.07 -2.11
C HIS A 53 2.86 -0.17 -2.29
N THR A 54 1.70 -0.65 -1.85
CA THR A 54 0.44 0.10 -1.87
C THR A 54 -0.15 0.15 -0.47
N CYS A 55 -0.55 1.34 -0.04
CA CYS A 55 -1.24 1.55 1.21
C CYS A 55 -2.63 2.14 1.02
N THR A 56 -3.60 1.60 1.76
CA THR A 56 -4.98 2.10 1.80
C THR A 56 -5.45 2.16 3.24
N ASP A 57 -5.91 3.33 3.69
CA ASP A 57 -6.40 3.56 5.07
C ASP A 57 -5.44 3.04 6.15
N SER A 58 -4.14 3.13 5.87
CA SER A 58 -3.06 2.55 6.68
C SER A 58 -2.05 3.59 7.13
N LYS A 59 -1.27 3.25 8.15
CA LYS A 59 -0.25 4.13 8.75
C LYS A 59 1.16 3.58 8.55
N ASN A 60 2.15 4.46 8.66
CA ASN A 60 3.58 4.14 8.51
C ASN A 60 3.95 3.56 7.13
N CYS A 61 3.39 4.14 6.06
CA CYS A 61 3.54 3.66 4.68
C CYS A 61 4.82 4.18 4.01
N VAL A 62 5.96 3.97 4.68
CA VAL A 62 7.22 4.68 4.37
C VAL A 62 7.74 4.36 2.97
N LYS A 63 7.61 3.11 2.53
CA LYS A 63 8.10 2.62 1.22
C LYS A 63 7.00 2.49 0.16
N ALA A 64 5.78 2.91 0.47
CA ALA A 64 4.69 2.80 -0.49
C ALA A 64 4.99 3.66 -1.72
N ALA A 65 4.67 3.13 -2.90
CA ALA A 65 4.64 3.88 -4.14
C ALA A 65 3.32 4.62 -4.32
N THR A 66 2.23 4.06 -3.76
CA THR A 66 0.90 4.66 -3.80
C THR A 66 0.27 4.66 -2.42
N CYS A 67 -0.27 5.80 -2.01
CA CYS A 67 -0.98 5.98 -0.76
C CYS A 67 -2.37 6.55 -0.97
N THR A 68 -3.37 5.93 -0.35
CA THR A 68 -4.76 6.40 -0.32
C THR A 68 -5.27 6.41 1.12
N GLY A 69 -5.68 7.56 1.65
CA GLY A 69 -6.16 7.66 3.03
C GLY A 69 -5.08 7.34 4.09
N SER A 70 -3.81 7.51 3.76
CA SER A 70 -2.68 6.97 4.53
C SER A 70 -1.73 8.02 5.09
N THR A 71 -0.88 7.63 6.04
CA THR A 71 0.11 8.53 6.67
C THR A 71 1.54 8.01 6.57
N LYS A 72 2.51 8.94 6.68
CA LYS A 72 3.96 8.67 6.53
C LYS A 72 4.30 8.10 5.15
N CYS A 73 3.73 8.69 4.11
CA CYS A 73 3.87 8.28 2.72
C CYS A 73 5.10 8.89 2.05
N ASN A 74 6.25 8.78 2.72
CA ASN A 74 7.44 9.58 2.43
C ASN A 74 7.93 9.41 0.99
N THR A 75 7.92 8.17 0.48
CA THR A 75 8.41 7.84 -0.88
C THR A 75 7.28 7.63 -1.90
N ALA A 76 6.03 7.87 -1.52
CA ALA A 76 4.91 7.65 -2.43
C ALA A 76 5.01 8.58 -3.62
N ARG A 77 4.83 8.04 -4.83
CA ARG A 77 4.76 8.82 -6.08
C ARG A 77 3.38 9.45 -6.26
N THR A 78 2.36 8.79 -5.72
CA THR A 78 0.96 9.23 -5.79
C THR A 78 0.36 9.19 -4.40
N CYS A 79 -0.23 10.32 -4.01
CA CYS A 79 -0.93 10.48 -2.75
C CYS A 79 -2.35 11.00 -2.97
N THR A 80 -3.31 10.32 -2.37
CA THR A 80 -4.71 10.74 -2.34
C THR A 80 -5.20 10.73 -0.89
N ASN A 81 -5.75 11.84 -0.42
CA ASN A 81 -6.18 12.02 0.97
C ASN A 81 -5.13 11.52 2.00
N SER A 82 -3.85 11.80 1.75
CA SER A 82 -2.74 11.21 2.50
C SER A 82 -1.83 12.29 3.09
N LYS A 83 -0.99 11.90 4.06
CA LYS A 83 -0.08 12.81 4.77
C LYS A 83 1.37 12.39 4.59
N ASP A 84 2.28 13.37 4.68
CA ASP A 84 3.74 13.19 4.58
C ASP A 84 4.19 12.70 3.21
N CYS A 85 3.63 13.30 2.15
CA CYS A 85 3.84 12.90 0.76
C CYS A 85 5.04 13.61 0.11
N PHE A 86 6.20 13.55 0.74
CA PHE A 86 7.35 14.39 0.40
C PHE A 86 7.85 14.20 -1.04
N GLU A 87 7.86 12.95 -1.53
CA GLU A 87 8.33 12.59 -2.87
C GLU A 87 7.21 12.42 -3.90
N ALA A 88 5.97 12.75 -3.54
CA ALA A 88 4.84 12.56 -4.44
C ALA A 88 4.91 13.51 -5.64
N LYS A 89 4.72 12.95 -6.84
CA LYS A 89 4.54 13.72 -8.08
C LYS A 89 3.10 14.19 -8.24
N THR A 90 2.17 13.42 -7.70
CA THR A 90 0.73 13.71 -7.73
C THR A 90 0.18 13.70 -6.32
N CYS A 91 -0.43 14.81 -5.93
CA CYS A 91 -1.11 14.97 -4.66
C CYS A 91 -2.54 15.47 -4.87
N THR A 92 -3.48 14.77 -4.25
CA THR A 92 -4.89 15.14 -4.21
C THR A 92 -5.35 15.08 -2.75
N ASP A 93 -5.94 16.16 -2.23
CA ASP A 93 -6.40 16.26 -0.83
C ASP A 93 -5.34 15.87 0.23
N SER A 94 -4.06 16.08 -0.10
CA SER A 94 -2.92 15.55 0.66
C SER A 94 -2.05 16.67 1.24
N THR A 95 -1.11 16.33 2.13
CA THR A 95 -0.22 17.32 2.75
C THR A 95 1.26 16.95 2.63
N ASN A 96 2.10 17.97 2.72
CA ASN A 96 3.57 17.89 2.64
C ASN A 96 4.07 17.40 1.27
N CYS A 97 3.46 17.92 0.21
CA CYS A 97 3.66 17.50 -1.18
C CYS A 97 4.81 18.23 -1.91
N TYR A 98 6.00 18.27 -1.31
CA TYR A 98 7.09 19.19 -1.70
C TYR A 98 7.60 19.02 -3.13
N LYS A 99 7.39 17.84 -3.74
CA LYS A 99 7.84 17.54 -5.11
C LYS A 99 6.68 17.32 -6.09
N ALA A 100 5.46 17.69 -5.72
CA ALA A 100 4.29 17.47 -6.56
C ALA A 100 4.30 18.36 -7.79
N THR A 101 4.21 17.73 -8.97
CA THR A 101 3.97 18.42 -10.25
C THR A 101 2.48 18.63 -10.48
N ALA A 102 1.65 17.75 -9.93
CA ALA A 102 0.20 17.87 -9.94
C ALA A 102 -0.28 17.97 -8.49
N CYS A 103 -0.86 19.12 -8.14
CA CYS A 103 -1.31 19.41 -6.79
C CYS A 103 -2.75 19.91 -6.84
N THR A 104 -3.66 19.18 -6.21
CA THR A 104 -5.09 19.52 -6.16
C THR A 104 -5.55 19.49 -4.71
N ASN A 105 -6.07 20.62 -4.22
CA ASN A 105 -6.55 20.77 -2.84
C ASN A 105 -5.56 20.21 -1.79
N SER A 106 -4.26 20.38 -2.03
CA SER A 106 -3.20 19.79 -1.23
C SER A 106 -2.27 20.89 -0.72
N THR A 107 -1.56 20.63 0.37
CA THR A 107 -0.65 21.61 1.00
C THR A 107 0.82 21.20 0.88
N GLY A 108 1.71 22.20 0.92
CA GLY A 108 3.15 21.99 0.81
C GLY A 108 3.60 21.66 -0.62
N CYS A 109 2.85 22.06 -1.64
CA CYS A 109 3.23 21.90 -3.03
C CYS A 109 4.21 23.00 -3.46
N PRO A 110 5.17 22.71 -4.35
CA PRO A 110 6.09 23.72 -4.84
C PRO A 110 5.31 24.73 -5.72
N GLY A 111 5.44 26.01 -5.39
CA GLY A 111 4.82 27.10 -6.15
C GLY A 111 3.41 27.51 -5.73
N HIS A 112 2.94 27.05 -4.57
CA HIS A 112 1.66 27.45 -3.97
C HIS A 112 1.83 27.84 -2.50
#